data_AF-A0A078FVN0-F1
#
_entry.id   AF-A0A078FVN0-F1
#
_cell.length_a   1.000
_cell.length_b   1.000
_cell.length_c   1.000
_cell.angle_alpha   90.00
_cell.angle_beta   90.00
_cell.angle_gamma   90.00
#
_symmetry.space_group_name_H-M   'P 1'
#
loop_
_entity.id
_entity.type
_entity.pdbx_description
1 polymer ?
#
loop_
_entity_poly.entity_id
_entity_poly.type
_entity_poly.pdbx_seq_one_letter_code
_entity_poly.pdbx_strand_id
1 'polypeptide(L)'
;MEKQSDKKITWVIKTFSSLHSEKVHSDIFVVGRCRWCLKAYPKGNKKANHLSLYLAVANSEYLPFGWRRHAKFSFTVVNQFSYKLSRLGGDCFLVMHIISREGFSGMISLSELHDKEGFLVNGEVKIVLKVDVLEVQGKVDVSEESLPVMETIDVNGFHVLPSQALCQSPWEISKDDLPEEYAALSYLAAEGFQLDWLGKKLDEVKEKKKKGKSCLAQLQEMEEELKPLKRKYSEMEAQMDKLKAELSAAKYPVSLYDDNV
;
A
#
# COMPACT_ATOMS: atom_id res chain seq x y z
N MET A 1 25.19 1.90 14.86
CA MET A 1 23.89 2.50 14.51
C MET A 1 24.00 2.99 13.08
N GLU A 2 23.48 2.24 12.12
CA GLU A 2 23.42 2.66 10.72
C GLU A 2 22.46 3.84 10.61
N LYS A 3 22.93 4.94 10.04
CA LYS A 3 22.12 6.14 9.82
C LYS A 3 21.23 5.87 8.61
N GLN A 4 20.05 5.32 8.84
CA GLN A 4 19.07 5.06 7.78
C GLN A 4 18.73 6.41 7.12
N SER A 5 19.13 6.60 5.86
CA SER A 5 18.79 7.80 5.08
C SER A 5 17.46 7.57 4.36
N ASP A 6 16.56 8.57 4.38
CA ASP A 6 15.32 8.57 3.61
C ASP A 6 15.58 8.10 2.17
N LYS A 7 14.95 6.99 1.75
CA LYS A 7 15.04 6.52 0.36
C LYS A 7 14.07 7.34 -0.50
N LYS A 8 14.57 7.81 -1.66
CA LYS A 8 13.79 8.58 -2.62
C LYS A 8 13.44 7.71 -3.83
N ILE A 9 12.15 7.52 -4.07
CA ILE A 9 11.62 6.77 -5.21
C ILE A 9 10.92 7.73 -6.16
N THR A 10 11.15 7.57 -7.45
CA THR A 10 10.48 8.36 -8.50
C THR A 10 9.60 7.45 -9.31
N TRP A 11 8.33 7.82 -9.48
CA TRP A 11 7.35 7.11 -10.29
C TRP A 11 6.76 8.06 -11.32
N VAL A 12 6.74 7.62 -12.58
CA VAL A 12 6.15 8.38 -13.69
C VAL A 12 4.90 7.64 -14.15
N ILE A 13 3.75 8.31 -14.05
CA ILE A 13 2.50 7.81 -14.61
C ILE A 13 2.43 8.31 -16.04
N LYS A 14 2.61 7.38 -16.98
CA LYS A 14 2.50 7.65 -18.41
C LYS A 14 1.03 7.73 -18.83
N THR A 15 0.76 8.44 -19.92
CA THR A 15 -0.56 8.46 -20.56
C THR A 15 -1.70 8.86 -19.60
N PHE A 16 -1.43 9.81 -18.69
CA PHE A 16 -2.33 10.18 -17.60
C PHE A 16 -3.70 10.64 -18.09
N SER A 17 -3.75 11.45 -19.14
CA SER A 17 -4.99 11.98 -19.72
C SER A 17 -5.89 10.91 -20.35
N SER A 18 -5.30 9.79 -20.81
CA SER A 18 -6.03 8.67 -21.43
C SER A 18 -6.25 7.50 -20.47
N LEU A 19 -5.95 7.66 -19.17
CA LEU A 19 -6.22 6.63 -18.19
C LEU A 19 -7.74 6.49 -17.97
N HIS A 20 -8.27 5.39 -18.48
CA HIS A 20 -9.63 4.94 -18.17
C HIS A 20 -9.70 4.14 -16.87
N SER A 21 -8.55 3.66 -16.37
CA SER A 21 -8.49 2.88 -15.12
C SER A 21 -8.84 3.73 -13.90
N GLU A 22 -9.61 3.15 -12.98
CA GLU A 22 -9.94 3.74 -11.68
C GLU A 22 -8.68 3.95 -10.81
N LYS A 23 -7.70 3.05 -10.93
CA LYS A 23 -6.44 3.07 -10.18
C LYS A 23 -5.26 2.58 -11.01
N VAL A 24 -4.06 3.05 -10.69
CA VAL A 24 -2.79 2.59 -11.27
C VAL A 24 -1.77 2.31 -10.17
N HIS A 25 -0.84 1.39 -10.45
CA HIS A 25 0.18 0.94 -9.50
C HIS A 25 1.57 1.22 -10.06
N SER A 26 2.53 1.52 -9.18
CA SER A 26 3.95 1.46 -9.54
C SER A 26 4.45 0.03 -9.53
N ASP A 27 5.69 -0.14 -10.03
CA ASP A 27 6.48 -1.32 -9.72
C ASP A 27 6.68 -1.47 -8.21
N ILE A 28 6.96 -2.71 -7.79
CA ILE A 28 7.28 -3.04 -6.41
C ILE A 28 8.73 -2.62 -6.13
N PHE A 29 8.96 -1.96 -5.00
CA PHE A 29 10.30 -1.55 -4.56
C PHE A 29 10.55 -1.92 -3.10
N VAL A 30 11.82 -2.02 -2.70
CA VAL A 30 12.22 -2.47 -1.36
C VAL A 30 12.85 -1.34 -0.54
N VAL A 31 12.26 -1.06 0.62
CA VAL A 31 12.79 -0.11 1.62
C VAL A 31 12.58 -0.70 3.01
N GLY A 32 13.61 -0.66 3.86
CA GLY A 32 13.52 -1.20 5.22
C GLY A 32 13.16 -2.69 5.24
N ARG A 33 13.70 -3.46 4.28
CA ARG A 33 13.45 -4.91 4.10
C ARG A 33 11.97 -5.24 3.83
N CYS A 34 11.21 -4.26 3.37
CA CYS A 34 9.78 -4.37 3.11
C CYS A 34 9.49 -4.04 1.66
N ARG A 35 8.59 -4.80 1.05
CA ARG A 35 8.14 -4.59 -0.32
C ARG A 35 6.98 -3.61 -0.33
N TRP A 36 7.13 -2.52 -1.06
CA TRP A 36 6.19 -1.42 -1.15
C TRP A 36 5.71 -1.26 -2.59
N CYS A 37 4.51 -0.71 -2.76
CA CYS A 37 4.04 -0.21 -4.04
C CYS A 37 3.27 1.11 -3.87
N LEU A 38 3.35 1.98 -4.86
CA LEU A 38 2.54 3.19 -4.93
C LEU A 38 1.23 2.88 -5.64
N LYS A 39 0.15 3.50 -5.16
CA LYS A 39 -1.17 3.46 -5.77
C LYS A 39 -1.64 4.87 -6.04
N ALA A 40 -2.02 5.14 -7.28
CA ALA A 40 -2.64 6.40 -7.66
C ALA A 40 -4.08 6.16 -8.12
N TYR A 41 -4.95 7.10 -7.78
CA TYR A 41 -6.31 7.19 -8.30
C TYR A 41 -6.37 8.48 -9.11
N PRO A 42 -6.18 8.41 -10.44
CA PRO A 42 -6.09 9.59 -11.29
C PRO A 42 -7.33 10.48 -11.18
N LYS A 43 -8.52 9.89 -11.04
CA LYS A 43 -9.81 10.60 -10.98
C LYS A 43 -10.33 10.84 -9.55
N GLY A 44 -9.54 10.46 -8.56
CA GLY A 44 -9.87 10.53 -7.14
C GLY A 44 -10.38 9.22 -6.56
N ASN A 45 -10.33 9.15 -5.22
CA ASN A 45 -10.84 8.04 -4.42
C ASN A 45 -11.91 8.54 -3.45
N LYS A 46 -11.51 9.01 -2.25
CA LYS A 46 -12.44 9.60 -1.26
C LYS A 46 -12.85 11.04 -1.60
N LYS A 47 -12.00 11.74 -2.35
CA LYS A 47 -12.23 13.12 -2.83
C LYS A 47 -12.23 13.09 -4.35
N ALA A 48 -13.39 13.35 -4.95
CA ALA A 48 -13.53 13.39 -6.40
C ALA A 48 -12.69 14.54 -7.00
N ASN A 49 -12.32 14.41 -8.27
CA ASN A 49 -11.61 15.43 -9.07
C ASN A 49 -10.25 15.86 -8.49
N HIS A 50 -9.62 14.99 -7.71
CA HIS A 50 -8.27 15.19 -7.21
C HIS A 50 -7.44 13.95 -7.50
N LEU A 51 -6.16 14.12 -7.80
CA LEU A 51 -5.23 13.00 -7.80
C LEU A 51 -5.04 12.52 -6.36
N SER A 52 -5.39 11.26 -6.09
CA SER A 52 -5.11 10.62 -4.80
C SER A 52 -3.89 9.70 -4.90
N LEU A 53 -3.02 9.73 -3.90
CA LEU A 53 -1.80 8.91 -3.84
C LEU A 53 -1.72 8.16 -2.52
N TYR A 54 -1.37 6.88 -2.58
CA TYR A 54 -1.23 6.01 -1.42
C TYR A 54 0.04 5.17 -1.50
N LEU A 55 0.67 4.96 -0.35
CA LEU A 55 1.70 3.96 -0.15
C LEU A 55 1.03 2.69 0.38
N ALA A 56 1.37 1.54 -0.19
CA ALA A 56 0.86 0.25 0.22
C ALA A 56 1.98 -0.77 0.34
N VAL A 57 1.76 -1.76 1.20
CA VAL A 57 2.63 -2.93 1.28
C VAL A 57 2.29 -3.87 0.13
N ALA A 58 3.28 -4.26 -0.66
CA ALA A 58 3.07 -5.19 -1.76
C ALA A 58 2.92 -6.61 -1.23
N ASN A 59 2.05 -7.41 -1.89
CA ASN A 59 1.81 -8.82 -1.53
C ASN A 59 1.41 -8.97 -0.07
N SER A 60 0.61 -8.03 0.44
CA SER A 60 0.27 -7.99 1.85
C SER A 60 -0.56 -9.21 2.28
N GLU A 61 -1.25 -9.87 1.35
CA GLU A 61 -2.01 -11.08 1.63
C GLU A 61 -1.13 -12.26 2.06
N TYR A 62 0.18 -12.20 1.78
CA TYR A 62 1.15 -13.22 2.15
C TYR A 62 1.92 -12.91 3.44
N LEU A 63 1.64 -11.78 4.08
CA LEU A 63 2.36 -11.39 5.30
C LEU A 63 1.77 -12.10 6.53
N PRO A 64 2.63 -12.53 7.48
CA PRO A 64 2.17 -13.20 8.68
C PRO A 64 1.33 -12.24 9.54
N PHE A 65 0.31 -12.78 10.18
CA PHE A 65 -0.54 -12.03 11.10
C PHE A 65 0.31 -11.28 12.15
N GLY A 66 0.00 -10.01 12.37
CA GLY A 66 0.74 -9.14 13.30
C GLY A 66 1.94 -8.41 12.69
N TRP A 67 2.21 -8.54 11.39
CA TRP A 67 3.22 -7.73 10.69
C TRP A 67 2.88 -6.23 10.78
N ARG A 68 3.88 -5.43 11.19
CA ARG A 68 3.77 -3.97 11.30
C ARG A 68 5.10 -3.31 10.96
N ARG A 69 5.05 -2.13 10.31
CA ARG A 69 6.23 -1.29 10.09
C ARG A 69 5.91 0.15 10.40
N HIS A 70 6.81 0.81 11.12
CA HIS A 70 6.75 2.25 11.28
C HIS A 70 7.41 2.89 10.06
N ALA A 71 6.65 3.67 9.30
CA ALA A 71 7.16 4.35 8.13
C ALA A 71 6.83 5.84 8.20
N LYS A 72 7.85 6.66 7.97
CA LYS A 72 7.67 8.08 7.64
C LYS A 72 7.74 8.20 6.13
N PHE A 73 6.77 8.87 5.52
CA PHE A 73 6.84 9.13 4.08
C PHE A 73 6.21 10.46 3.71
N SER A 74 6.63 11.00 2.55
CA SER A 74 5.98 12.14 1.92
C SER A 74 5.93 11.96 0.41
N PHE A 75 4.88 12.49 -0.19
CA PHE A 75 4.67 12.48 -1.64
C PHE A 75 4.94 13.87 -2.21
N THR A 76 5.49 13.94 -3.43
CA THR A 76 5.60 15.19 -4.18
C THR A 76 5.11 14.94 -5.59
N VAL A 77 4.08 15.69 -6.02
CA VAL A 77 3.73 15.81 -7.44
C VAL A 77 4.64 16.87 -8.03
N VAL A 78 5.54 16.45 -8.91
CA VAL A 78 6.62 17.30 -9.41
C VAL A 78 6.11 18.20 -10.52
N ASN A 79 6.35 19.51 -10.37
CA ASN A 79 6.32 20.40 -11.51
C ASN A 79 7.66 20.28 -12.25
N GLN A 80 7.60 19.79 -13.48
CA GLN A 80 8.74 19.38 -14.29
C GLN A 80 9.49 20.57 -14.91
N PHE A 81 8.87 21.77 -14.94
CA PHE A 81 9.53 23.00 -15.40
C PHE A 81 10.18 23.76 -14.25
N SER A 82 9.60 23.69 -13.04
CA SER A 82 10.18 24.30 -11.85
C SER A 82 9.87 23.50 -10.60
N TYR A 83 10.90 22.89 -10.02
CA TYR A 83 10.75 22.11 -8.79
C TYR A 83 10.12 22.93 -7.64
N LYS A 84 10.37 24.25 -7.57
CA LYS A 84 9.79 25.16 -6.56
C LYS A 84 8.27 25.24 -6.63
N LEU A 85 7.68 24.98 -7.80
CA LEU A 85 6.23 24.97 -8.00
C LEU A 85 5.60 23.60 -7.70
N SER A 86 6.40 22.58 -7.38
CA SER A 86 5.90 21.23 -7.08
C SER A 86 4.94 21.22 -5.89
N ARG A 87 4.01 20.27 -5.88
CA ARG A 87 3.08 20.07 -4.77
C ARG A 87 3.58 18.98 -3.85
N LEU A 88 4.05 19.39 -2.67
CA LEU A 88 4.42 18.49 -1.58
C LEU A 88 3.14 18.12 -0.81
N GLY A 89 2.82 16.83 -0.78
CA GLY A 89 1.95 16.27 0.25
C GLY A 89 2.73 16.24 1.56
N GLY A 90 2.07 16.59 2.66
CA GLY A 90 2.70 16.72 3.98
C GLY A 90 3.50 15.48 4.41
N ASP A 91 4.26 15.61 5.49
CA ASP A 91 4.92 14.46 6.11
C ASP A 91 3.87 13.56 6.78
N CYS A 92 3.78 12.30 6.36
CA CYS A 92 2.99 11.28 7.03
C CYS A 92 3.89 10.42 7.91
N PHE A 93 3.56 10.30 9.19
CA PHE A 93 4.17 9.35 10.12
C PHE A 93 3.13 8.32 10.51
N LEU A 94 3.26 7.08 10.03
CA LEU A 94 2.20 6.09 10.21
C LEU A 94 2.74 4.70 10.53
N VAL A 95 1.96 3.97 11.32
CA VAL A 95 2.13 2.53 11.50
C VAL A 95 1.42 1.82 10.36
N MET A 96 2.20 1.19 9.49
CA MET A 96 1.69 0.41 8.37
C MET A 96 1.32 -0.99 8.86
N HIS A 97 0.06 -1.36 8.66
CA HIS A 97 -0.42 -2.73 8.84
C HIS A 97 -0.70 -3.39 7.48
N ILE A 98 -0.87 -4.71 7.46
CA ILE A 98 -1.14 -5.53 6.26
C ILE A 98 -2.29 -4.97 5.39
N ILE A 99 -3.30 -4.38 6.00
CA ILE A 99 -4.48 -3.80 5.34
C ILE A 99 -4.38 -2.29 5.14
N SER A 100 -3.43 -1.61 5.78
CA SER A 100 -3.32 -0.16 5.74
C SER A 100 -2.92 0.31 4.34
N ARG A 101 -3.74 1.18 3.77
CA ARG A 101 -3.39 2.00 2.61
C ARG A 101 -3.42 3.44 3.09
N GLU A 102 -2.24 4.03 3.20
CA GLU A 102 -2.10 5.35 3.78
C GLU A 102 -1.56 6.33 2.75
N GLY A 103 -2.01 7.58 2.83
CA GLY A 103 -1.69 8.60 1.86
C GLY A 103 -2.76 9.68 1.79
N PHE A 104 -2.80 10.36 0.66
CA PHE A 104 -3.55 11.59 0.50
C PHE A 104 -4.67 11.42 -0.52
N SER A 105 -5.91 11.64 -0.08
CA SER A 105 -7.08 11.62 -0.97
C SER A 105 -7.14 12.81 -1.93
N GLY A 106 -6.43 13.91 -1.64
CA GLY A 106 -6.36 15.07 -2.53
C GLY A 106 -4.99 15.73 -2.54
N MET A 107 -4.04 15.16 -3.28
CA MET A 107 -2.70 15.74 -3.44
C MET A 107 -2.70 17.04 -4.24
N ILE A 108 -3.43 17.03 -5.36
CA ILE A 108 -3.57 18.15 -6.29
C ILE A 108 -4.93 17.99 -6.98
N SER A 109 -5.63 19.10 -7.22
CA SER A 109 -6.89 19.04 -7.98
C SER A 109 -6.59 18.73 -9.44
N LEU A 110 -7.51 18.07 -10.13
CA LEU A 110 -7.36 17.79 -11.56
C LEU A 110 -7.32 19.08 -12.39
N SER A 111 -8.13 20.08 -12.03
CA SER A 111 -8.07 21.40 -12.66
C SER A 111 -6.66 22.00 -12.53
N GLU A 112 -6.06 22.01 -11.33
CA GLU A 112 -4.71 22.54 -11.17
C GLU A 112 -3.66 21.72 -11.96
N LEU A 113 -3.80 20.40 -11.99
CA LEU A 113 -2.88 19.51 -12.69
C LEU A 113 -2.94 19.68 -14.22
N HIS A 114 -4.11 20.05 -14.77
CA HIS A 114 -4.32 20.29 -16.20
C HIS A 114 -4.09 21.75 -16.62
N ASP A 115 -4.51 22.71 -15.79
CA ASP A 115 -4.49 24.14 -16.11
C ASP A 115 -3.10 24.77 -15.90
N LYS A 116 -2.30 24.23 -14.97
CA LYS A 116 -0.96 24.74 -14.70
C LYS A 116 0.11 23.97 -15.47
N GLU A 117 0.91 24.71 -16.20
CA GLU A 117 2.06 24.17 -16.92
C GLU A 117 3.07 23.49 -15.98
N GLY A 118 3.62 22.38 -16.47
CA GLY A 118 4.73 21.67 -15.84
C GLY A 118 4.33 20.50 -14.94
N PHE A 119 3.08 20.36 -14.49
CA PHE A 119 2.67 19.14 -13.75
C PHE A 119 2.41 17.95 -14.67
N LEU A 120 1.71 18.21 -15.78
CA LEU A 120 1.42 17.26 -16.83
C LEU A 120 2.23 17.66 -18.08
N VAL A 121 3.31 16.93 -18.37
CA VAL A 121 4.17 17.18 -19.53
C VAL A 121 4.15 15.94 -20.41
N ASN A 122 3.85 16.10 -21.69
CA ASN A 122 3.69 14.98 -22.64
C ASN A 122 2.69 13.91 -22.18
N GLY A 123 1.64 14.32 -21.44
CA GLY A 123 0.69 13.39 -20.85
C GLY A 123 1.24 12.57 -19.69
N GLU A 124 2.40 12.91 -19.14
CA GLU A 124 3.03 12.22 -18.02
C GLU A 124 2.98 13.06 -16.74
N VAL A 125 2.70 12.39 -15.61
CA VAL A 125 2.76 12.98 -14.27
C VAL A 125 3.89 12.33 -13.49
N LYS A 126 4.79 13.13 -12.93
CA LYS A 126 5.94 12.66 -12.15
C LYS A 126 5.69 12.79 -10.66
N ILE A 127 5.83 11.69 -9.95
CA ILE A 127 5.63 11.58 -8.50
C ILE A 127 6.95 11.18 -7.85
N VAL A 128 7.29 11.84 -6.74
CA VAL A 128 8.42 11.48 -5.89
C VAL A 128 7.89 11.06 -4.53
N LEU A 129 8.29 9.88 -4.08
CA LEU A 129 8.11 9.41 -2.71
C LEU A 129 9.44 9.58 -1.97
N LYS A 130 9.41 10.17 -0.78
CA LYS A 130 10.46 9.99 0.22
C LYS A 130 9.91 9.05 1.28
N VAL A 131 10.66 8.01 1.62
CA VAL A 131 10.23 7.03 2.61
C VAL A 131 11.39 6.62 3.50
N ASP A 132 11.13 6.58 4.79
CA ASP A 132 12.01 6.10 5.84
C ASP A 132 11.26 5.08 6.70
N VAL A 133 11.91 3.97 7.04
CA VAL A 133 11.32 2.86 7.78
C VAL A 133 12.04 2.72 9.11
N LEU A 134 11.33 3.06 10.19
CA LEU A 134 11.88 3.31 11.51
C LEU A 134 11.95 2.06 12.41
N GLU A 135 11.04 1.09 12.24
CA GLU A 135 10.99 -0.10 13.10
C GLU A 135 10.43 -1.34 12.38
N VAL A 136 11.00 -2.50 12.69
CA VAL A 136 10.70 -3.82 12.11
C VAL A 136 10.09 -4.72 13.19
N GLN A 137 8.74 -4.76 13.31
CA GLN A 137 8.05 -5.76 14.13
C GLN A 137 7.41 -6.85 13.26
N GLY A 138 7.93 -8.09 13.38
CA GLY A 138 7.51 -9.27 12.61
C GLY A 138 8.59 -9.75 11.63
N LYS A 139 8.93 -11.05 11.68
CA LYS A 139 9.93 -11.69 10.82
C LYS A 139 9.47 -11.73 9.36
N VAL A 140 10.05 -10.89 8.53
CA VAL A 140 10.22 -11.11 7.07
C VAL A 140 11.54 -10.46 6.71
N ASP A 141 12.53 -11.28 6.38
CA ASP A 141 13.86 -10.85 5.97
C ASP A 141 13.91 -10.85 4.45
N VAL A 142 13.74 -9.69 3.82
CA VAL A 142 14.19 -9.49 2.43
C VAL A 142 15.63 -8.99 2.53
N SER A 143 16.59 -9.80 2.06
CA SER A 143 17.98 -9.37 1.87
C SER A 143 18.05 -8.48 0.63
N GLU A 144 18.76 -7.35 0.70
CA GLU A 144 18.84 -6.36 -0.39
C GLU A 144 19.74 -6.80 -1.56
N GLU A 145 20.41 -7.95 -1.47
CA GLU A 145 21.21 -8.52 -2.55
C GLU A 145 20.87 -10.01 -2.73
N SER A 146 20.04 -10.31 -3.72
CA SER A 146 20.12 -11.56 -4.49
C SER A 146 19.19 -11.46 -5.69
N LEU A 147 19.78 -11.39 -6.88
CA LEU A 147 19.10 -11.95 -8.06
C LEU A 147 18.83 -13.43 -7.73
N PRO A 148 17.65 -13.98 -8.05
CA PRO A 148 17.32 -15.33 -7.61
C PRO A 148 18.24 -16.30 -8.34
N VAL A 149 19.23 -16.85 -7.62
CA VAL A 149 19.67 -18.21 -7.91
C VAL A 149 18.41 -19.05 -7.70
N MET A 150 17.88 -19.62 -8.78
CA MET A 150 16.71 -20.49 -8.73
C MET A 150 17.11 -21.76 -7.97
N GLU A 151 16.94 -21.73 -6.65
CA GLU A 151 17.06 -22.89 -5.80
C GLU A 151 15.79 -23.73 -5.99
N THR A 152 15.94 -24.92 -6.59
CA THR A 152 14.85 -25.87 -6.79
C THR A 152 14.40 -26.43 -5.45
N ILE A 153 13.09 -26.60 -5.27
CA ILE A 153 12.49 -27.15 -4.05
C ILE A 153 12.33 -28.66 -4.23
N ASP A 154 12.76 -29.47 -3.26
CA ASP A 154 12.46 -30.90 -3.25
C ASP A 154 11.02 -31.11 -2.77
N VAL A 155 10.20 -31.73 -3.63
CA VAL A 155 8.84 -32.16 -3.31
C VAL A 155 8.78 -33.67 -3.46
N ASN A 156 8.96 -34.39 -2.34
CA ASN A 156 8.86 -35.84 -2.26
C ASN A 156 9.82 -36.57 -3.24
N GLY A 157 11.07 -36.09 -3.36
CA GLY A 157 12.11 -36.66 -4.22
C GLY A 157 12.14 -36.13 -5.66
N PHE A 158 11.31 -35.14 -5.99
CA PHE A 158 11.37 -34.42 -7.26
C PHE A 158 11.84 -32.97 -7.02
N HIS A 159 12.88 -32.56 -7.74
CA HIS A 159 13.34 -31.18 -7.75
C HIS A 159 12.48 -30.35 -8.70
N VAL A 160 11.73 -29.39 -8.14
CA VAL A 160 10.79 -28.56 -8.90
C VAL A 160 11.14 -27.09 -8.72
N LEU A 161 10.97 -26.29 -9.78
CA LEU A 161 11.16 -24.84 -9.67
C LEU A 161 10.10 -24.23 -8.74
N PRO A 162 10.44 -23.23 -7.92
CA PRO A 162 9.46 -22.54 -7.07
C PRO A 162 8.23 -22.06 -7.84
N SER A 163 8.41 -21.56 -9.06
CA SER A 163 7.32 -21.14 -9.95
C SER A 163 6.37 -22.26 -10.38
N GLN A 164 6.80 -23.51 -10.30
CA GLN A 164 5.99 -24.70 -10.62
C GLN A 164 5.41 -25.37 -9.37
N ALA A 165 6.02 -25.16 -8.20
CA ALA A 165 5.55 -25.68 -6.91
C ALA A 165 4.55 -24.74 -6.19
N LEU A 166 4.45 -23.49 -6.62
CA LEU A 166 3.47 -22.54 -6.10
C LEU A 166 2.08 -22.90 -6.62
N CYS A 167 1.37 -23.75 -5.87
CA CYS A 167 -0.08 -23.77 -5.94
C CYS A 167 -0.58 -22.34 -5.78
N GLN A 168 -1.57 -21.98 -6.61
CA GLN A 168 -2.31 -20.75 -6.46
C GLN A 168 -2.67 -20.55 -5.00
N SER A 169 -2.57 -19.29 -4.59
CA SER A 169 -2.78 -18.92 -3.22
C SER A 169 -4.23 -19.29 -2.79
N PRO A 170 -4.50 -19.68 -1.52
CA PRO A 170 -5.83 -20.19 -1.11
C PRO A 170 -7.02 -19.24 -1.32
N TRP A 171 -6.74 -18.01 -1.73
CA TRP A 171 -7.66 -16.91 -1.98
C TRP A 171 -7.95 -16.69 -3.47
N GLU A 172 -7.22 -17.33 -4.40
CA GLU A 172 -7.48 -17.30 -5.85
C GLU A 172 -8.36 -18.45 -6.35
N ILE A 173 -8.58 -19.49 -5.53
CA ILE A 173 -9.50 -20.59 -5.85
C ILE A 173 -10.91 -20.16 -5.47
N SER A 174 -11.82 -20.07 -6.44
CA SER A 174 -13.23 -19.72 -6.27
C SER A 174 -13.91 -20.67 -5.26
N LYS A 175 -15.10 -20.31 -4.78
CA LYS A 175 -15.91 -21.26 -3.96
C LYS A 175 -16.25 -22.54 -4.75
N ASP A 176 -16.17 -22.47 -6.08
CA ASP A 176 -16.72 -23.45 -7.01
C ASP A 176 -15.69 -24.42 -7.62
N ASP A 177 -14.38 -24.26 -7.36
CA ASP A 177 -13.32 -25.04 -8.05
C ASP A 177 -12.87 -26.31 -7.29
N LEU A 178 -13.30 -26.49 -6.04
CA LEU A 178 -12.94 -27.66 -5.22
C LEU A 178 -13.60 -29.00 -5.64
N PRO A 179 -14.78 -29.07 -6.30
CA PRO A 179 -15.39 -30.34 -6.67
C PRO A 179 -14.55 -31.15 -7.66
N GLU A 180 -13.89 -30.47 -8.61
CA GLU A 180 -13.05 -31.11 -9.63
C GLU A 180 -11.76 -31.70 -9.04
N GLU A 181 -11.20 -31.06 -8.02
CA GLU A 181 -9.98 -31.49 -7.34
C GLU A 181 -10.22 -32.72 -6.46
N TYR A 182 -11.33 -32.77 -5.71
CA TYR A 182 -11.74 -33.96 -4.97
C TYR A 182 -12.19 -35.10 -5.91
N ALA A 183 -12.78 -34.77 -7.08
CA ALA A 183 -13.11 -35.76 -8.10
C ALA A 183 -11.83 -36.39 -8.69
N ALA A 184 -10.82 -35.59 -9.04
CA ALA A 184 -9.54 -36.09 -9.54
C ALA A 184 -8.84 -37.02 -8.54
N LEU A 185 -8.90 -36.73 -7.23
CA LEU A 185 -8.39 -37.62 -6.19
C LEU A 185 -9.13 -38.97 -6.15
N SER A 186 -10.46 -38.96 -6.31
CA SER A 186 -11.24 -40.19 -6.35
C SER A 186 -10.91 -41.07 -7.56
N TYR A 187 -10.66 -40.48 -8.73
CA TYR A 187 -10.17 -41.21 -9.91
C TYR A 187 -8.77 -41.81 -9.69
N LEU A 188 -7.81 -41.03 -9.18
CA LEU A 188 -6.44 -41.53 -8.97
C LEU A 188 -6.36 -42.60 -7.86
N ALA A 189 -7.21 -42.50 -6.83
CA ALA A 189 -7.32 -43.56 -5.83
C ALA A 189 -7.90 -44.86 -6.41
N ALA A 190 -8.84 -44.75 -7.36
CA ALA A 190 -9.38 -45.92 -8.09
C ALA A 190 -8.33 -46.59 -9.00
N GLU A 191 -7.36 -45.82 -9.51
CA GLU A 191 -6.19 -46.31 -10.25
C GLU A 191 -5.08 -46.87 -9.32
N GLY A 192 -5.31 -46.99 -8.01
CA GLY A 192 -4.42 -47.67 -7.06
C GLY A 192 -3.35 -46.81 -6.41
N PHE A 193 -3.38 -45.48 -6.58
CA PHE A 193 -2.44 -44.57 -5.91
C PHE A 193 -2.83 -44.33 -4.44
N GLN A 194 -1.88 -44.43 -3.51
CA GLN A 194 -2.09 -44.09 -2.10
C GLN A 194 -2.01 -42.57 -1.88
N LEU A 195 -3.16 -41.93 -1.74
CA LEU A 195 -3.30 -40.46 -1.67
C LEU A 195 -3.89 -39.94 -0.34
N ASP A 196 -3.90 -40.76 0.71
CA ASP A 196 -4.47 -40.40 2.02
C ASP A 196 -3.85 -39.13 2.63
N TRP A 197 -2.54 -38.95 2.42
CA TRP A 197 -1.80 -37.77 2.86
C TRP A 197 -2.29 -36.48 2.17
N LEU A 198 -2.71 -36.58 0.91
CA LEU A 198 -3.17 -35.47 0.08
C LEU A 198 -4.60 -35.09 0.46
N GLY A 199 -5.47 -36.08 0.73
CA GLY A 199 -6.81 -35.86 1.27
C GLY A 199 -6.76 -35.10 2.61
N LYS A 200 -5.90 -35.54 3.54
CA LYS A 200 -5.70 -34.86 4.83
C LYS A 200 -5.20 -33.41 4.65
N LYS A 201 -4.28 -33.19 3.70
CA LYS A 201 -3.79 -31.83 3.39
C LYS A 201 -4.88 -30.93 2.81
N LEU A 202 -5.78 -31.47 1.99
CA LEU A 202 -6.88 -30.71 1.42
C LEU A 202 -7.90 -30.29 2.48
N ASP A 203 -8.19 -31.16 3.44
CA ASP A 203 -9.03 -30.83 4.59
C ASP A 203 -8.39 -29.76 5.50
N GLU A 204 -7.07 -29.83 5.74
CA GLU A 204 -6.32 -28.78 6.43
C GLU A 204 -6.43 -27.42 5.71
N VAL A 205 -6.34 -27.41 4.38
CA VAL A 205 -6.49 -26.20 3.56
C VAL A 205 -7.91 -25.65 3.63
N LYS A 206 -8.93 -26.51 3.57
CA LYS A 206 -10.35 -26.13 3.67
C LYS A 206 -10.66 -25.47 5.01
N GLU A 207 -10.20 -26.05 6.11
CA GLU A 207 -10.39 -25.48 7.46
C GLU A 207 -9.61 -24.17 7.63
N LYS A 208 -8.39 -24.06 7.10
CA LYS A 208 -7.64 -22.80 7.08
C LYS A 208 -8.34 -21.73 6.26
N LYS A 209 -8.94 -22.08 5.11
CA LYS A 209 -9.73 -21.15 4.26
C LYS A 209 -10.98 -20.65 5.00
N LYS A 210 -11.68 -21.54 5.72
CA LYS A 210 -12.85 -21.18 6.54
C LYS A 210 -12.48 -20.22 7.67
N LYS A 211 -11.42 -20.53 8.42
CA LYS A 211 -10.89 -19.66 9.49
C LYS A 211 -10.43 -18.31 8.92
N GLY A 212 -9.71 -18.31 7.80
CA GLY A 212 -9.25 -17.09 7.12
C GLY A 212 -10.40 -16.17 6.71
N LYS A 213 -11.47 -16.72 6.12
CA LYS A 213 -12.69 -15.95 5.77
C LYS A 213 -13.37 -15.35 7.02
N SER A 214 -13.47 -16.13 8.10
CA SER A 214 -14.03 -15.64 9.36
C SER A 214 -13.22 -14.49 9.94
N CYS A 215 -11.89 -14.62 9.99
CA CYS A 215 -11.01 -13.57 10.48
C CYS A 215 -11.05 -12.33 9.58
N LEU A 216 -11.15 -12.49 8.26
CA LEU A 216 -11.28 -11.38 7.32
C LEU A 216 -12.57 -10.58 7.55
N ALA A 217 -13.70 -11.26 7.78
CA ALA A 217 -14.96 -10.61 8.10
C ALA A 217 -14.87 -9.79 9.41
N GLN A 218 -14.28 -10.37 10.47
CA GLN A 218 -14.04 -9.66 11.73
C GLN A 218 -13.08 -8.47 11.58
N LEU A 219 -12.07 -8.60 10.74
CA LEU A 219 -11.15 -7.50 10.43
C LEU A 219 -11.85 -6.36 9.69
N GLN A 220 -12.72 -6.66 8.74
CA GLN A 220 -13.53 -5.65 8.04
C GLN A 220 -14.49 -4.94 8.99
N GLU A 221 -15.12 -5.68 9.92
CA GLU A 221 -15.98 -5.11 10.95
C GLU A 221 -15.22 -4.12 11.84
N MET A 222 -14.05 -4.50 12.36
CA MET A 222 -13.20 -3.59 13.14
C MET A 222 -12.71 -2.38 12.31
N GLU A 223 -12.46 -2.55 11.00
CA GLU A 223 -12.10 -1.42 10.13
C GLU A 223 -13.26 -0.42 9.98
N GLU A 224 -14.50 -0.91 9.85
CA GLU A 224 -15.69 -0.06 9.84
C GLU A 224 -15.86 0.68 11.18
N GLU A 225 -15.63 0.02 12.31
CA GLU A 225 -15.65 0.66 13.63
C GLU A 225 -14.56 1.73 13.80
N LEU A 226 -13.40 1.56 13.16
CA LEU A 226 -12.32 2.54 13.20
C LEU A 226 -12.58 3.79 12.34
N LYS A 227 -13.47 3.73 11.33
CA LYS A 227 -13.79 4.90 10.48
C LYS A 227 -14.28 6.13 11.26
N PRO A 228 -15.28 6.04 12.18
CA PRO A 228 -15.71 7.19 12.96
C PRO A 228 -14.62 7.73 13.89
N LEU A 229 -13.77 6.87 14.44
CA LEU A 229 -12.62 7.27 15.26
C LEU A 229 -11.60 8.06 14.44
N LYS A 230 -11.26 7.59 13.23
CA LYS A 230 -10.39 8.31 12.30
C LYS A 230 -10.94 9.70 11.95
N ARG A 231 -12.26 9.83 11.73
CA ARG A 231 -12.90 11.13 11.48
C ARG A 231 -12.77 12.07 12.69
N LYS A 232 -13.04 11.58 13.90
CA LYS A 232 -12.90 12.36 15.14
C LYS A 232 -11.47 12.84 15.36
N TYR A 233 -10.48 12.00 15.05
CA TYR A 233 -9.07 12.38 15.14
C TYR A 233 -8.73 13.54 14.20
N SER A 234 -9.15 13.46 12.93
CA SER A 234 -8.92 14.55 11.96
C SER A 234 -9.60 15.86 12.36
N GLU A 235 -10.80 15.80 12.95
CA GLU A 235 -11.48 16.99 13.47
C GLU A 235 -10.69 17.65 14.60
N MET A 236 -10.20 16.85 15.55
CA MET A 236 -9.40 17.34 16.67
C MET A 236 -8.06 17.94 16.22
N GLU A 237 -7.43 17.33 15.21
CA GLU A 237 -6.20 17.85 14.61
C GLU A 237 -6.43 19.23 13.97
N ALA A 238 -7.53 19.43 13.25
CA ALA A 238 -7.91 20.73 12.69
C ALA A 238 -8.17 21.79 13.78
N GLN A 239 -8.78 21.40 14.91
CA GLN A 239 -8.97 22.30 16.05
C GLN A 239 -7.64 22.72 16.68
N MET A 240 -6.70 21.79 16.81
CA MET A 240 -5.36 22.08 17.31
C MET A 240 -4.63 23.08 16.41
N ASP A 241 -4.73 22.92 15.09
CA ASP A 241 -4.09 23.84 14.14
C ASP A 241 -4.73 25.23 14.16
N LYS A 242 -6.07 25.30 14.32
CA LYS A 242 -6.77 26.57 14.53
C LYS A 242 -6.26 27.30 15.78
N LEU A 243 -6.15 26.59 16.91
CA LEU A 243 -5.65 27.17 18.16
C LEU A 243 -4.20 27.63 18.05
N LYS A 244 -3.36 26.89 17.33
CA LYS A 244 -1.98 27.31 17.05
C LYS A 244 -1.95 28.60 16.22
N ALA A 245 -2.81 28.74 15.22
CA ALA A 245 -2.90 29.95 14.41
C ALA A 245 -3.35 31.16 15.24
N GLU A 246 -4.37 31.00 16.08
CA GLU A 246 -4.85 32.05 16.99
C GLU A 246 -3.77 32.46 18.00
N LEU A 247 -3.06 31.50 18.60
CA LEU A 247 -1.93 31.76 19.50
C LEU A 247 -0.79 32.52 18.79
N SER A 248 -0.54 32.22 17.52
CA SER A 248 0.46 32.94 16.72
C SER A 248 0.02 34.36 16.40
N ALA A 249 -1.26 34.58 16.09
CA ALA A 249 -1.81 35.91 15.80
C ALA A 249 -1.80 36.80 17.05
N ALA A 250 -2.15 36.25 18.22
CA ALA A 250 -2.14 36.97 19.50
C ALA A 250 -0.74 37.36 19.98
N LYS A 251 0.32 36.73 19.44
CA LYS A 251 1.72 37.06 19.76
C LYS A 251 2.30 38.19 18.91
N TYR A 252 1.60 38.67 17.88
CA TYR A 252 2.03 39.84 17.14
C TYR A 252 1.74 41.12 17.96
N PRO A 253 2.74 41.99 18.19
CA PRO A 253 2.49 43.24 18.89
C PRO A 253 1.54 44.12 18.05
N VAL A 254 0.52 44.67 18.72
CA VAL A 254 -0.31 45.75 18.16
C VAL A 254 0.61 46.95 17.94
N SER A 255 0.82 47.36 16.69
CA SER A 255 1.59 48.57 16.39
C SER A 255 0.78 49.79 16.83
N LEU A 256 1.17 50.39 17.95
CA LEU A 256 0.71 51.71 18.38
C LEU A 256 1.48 52.78 17.60
N TYR A 257 1.12 52.98 16.35
CA TYR A 257 1.36 54.24 15.64
C TYR A 257 0.05 54.63 14.96
N ASP A 258 -0.82 55.29 15.72
CA ASP A 258 -1.93 56.07 15.17
C ASP A 258 -1.34 57.31 14.46
N ASP A 259 -1.70 57.42 13.18
CA ASP A 259 -1.94 58.62 12.38
C ASP A 259 -1.32 59.95 12.85
N ASN A 260 -0.21 60.34 12.21
CA ASN A 260 0.19 61.74 12.10
C ASN A 260 -0.68 62.41 11.01
N VAL A 261 -1.62 63.26 11.43
CA VAL A 261 -2.20 64.35 10.62
C VAL A 261 -1.64 65.67 11.13
#